data_AF-D6U732-F1
#
_entry.id   AF-D6U732-F1
#
_cell.length_a   1.000
_cell.length_b   1.000
_cell.length_c   1.000
_cell.angle_alpha   90.00
_cell.angle_beta   90.00
_cell.angle_gamma   90.00
#
_symmetry.space_group_name_H-M   'P 1'
#
loop_
_entity.id
_entity.type
_entity.pdbx_description
1 polymer ?
#
loop_
_entity_poly.entity_id
_entity_poly.type
_entity_poly.pdbx_seq_one_letter_code
_entity_poly.pdbx_strand_id
1 'polypeptide(L)'
;MSADNQQPGGIRAKRIQADNIVSGIQIQGGDAQSASSLVQLAQAIQRGEITADDITTRNLVSGLQYIADPAHATTEDVRCELASLRQQVETAIAAQEIPDEDEAKAATEDLTVAEKELGKSQPNGEKVLKRLKNVNEILTQSAQAAEQAGKIGALVIKLAPIAATVWQVTRGLLGI
;
A
#
# COMPACT_ATOMS: atom_id res chain seq x y z
N MET A 1 34.28 7.62 17.84
CA MET A 1 32.97 6.93 17.83
C MET A 1 31.92 8.01 17.78
N SER A 2 31.30 8.22 16.61
CA SER A 2 30.10 9.04 16.45
C SER A 2 29.30 8.36 15.36
N ALA A 3 28.27 7.60 15.75
CA ALA A 3 27.30 7.04 14.82
C ALA A 3 26.40 8.19 14.36
N ASP A 4 26.55 8.59 13.10
CA ASP A 4 25.62 9.48 12.43
C ASP A 4 24.27 8.77 12.38
N ASN A 5 23.34 9.24 13.20
CA ASN A 5 21.98 8.75 13.27
C ASN A 5 21.23 9.32 12.07
N GLN A 6 21.40 8.69 10.89
CA GLN A 6 20.60 8.98 9.71
C GLN A 6 19.16 8.51 9.96
N GLN A 7 18.40 9.34 10.68
CA GLN A 7 16.94 9.26 10.64
C GLN A 7 16.52 9.49 9.17
N PRO A 8 15.78 8.56 8.55
CA PRO A 8 15.23 8.81 7.22
C PRO A 8 14.29 10.02 7.33
N GLY A 9 14.73 11.15 6.78
CA GLY A 9 13.94 12.37 6.72
C GLY A 9 12.78 12.17 5.75
N GLY A 10 11.56 12.48 6.17
CA GLY A 10 10.38 12.42 5.31
C GLY A 10 10.57 13.25 4.03
N ILE A 11 10.12 12.72 2.89
CA ILE A 11 10.23 13.36 1.59
C ILE A 11 8.97 14.19 1.34
N ARG A 12 9.05 15.50 1.59
CA ARG A 12 8.02 16.46 1.19
C ARG A 12 8.45 17.15 -0.10
N ALA A 13 7.90 16.76 -1.24
CA ALA A 13 8.28 17.31 -2.53
C ALA A 13 7.04 17.56 -3.42
N LYS A 14 7.02 18.68 -4.14
CA LYS A 14 5.97 18.96 -5.14
C LYS A 14 5.91 17.92 -6.25
N ARG A 15 7.06 17.32 -6.60
CA ARG A 15 7.20 16.20 -7.53
C ARG A 15 8.36 15.33 -7.06
N ILE A 16 8.14 14.01 -6.95
CA ILE A 16 9.19 13.01 -6.71
C ILE A 16 9.44 12.29 -8.04
N GLN A 17 10.61 12.49 -8.62
CA GLN A 17 11.06 11.78 -9.82
C GLN A 17 12.28 10.94 -9.43
N ALA A 18 12.13 9.62 -9.44
CA ALA A 18 13.19 8.67 -9.10
C ALA A 18 13.33 7.65 -10.24
N ASP A 19 14.56 7.43 -10.71
CA ASP A 19 14.89 6.34 -11.62
C ASP A 19 15.15 5.08 -10.78
N ASN A 20 14.15 4.20 -10.67
CA ASN A 20 14.39 2.78 -10.43
C ASN A 20 13.28 1.95 -11.08
N ILE A 21 13.68 1.19 -12.10
CA ILE A 21 12.91 0.14 -12.75
C ILE A 21 13.16 -1.15 -11.98
N VAL A 22 12.12 -1.82 -11.49
CA VAL A 22 12.10 -3.29 -11.50
C VAL A 22 10.74 -3.74 -12.03
N SER A 23 10.54 -3.53 -13.33
CA SER A 23 9.65 -4.36 -14.13
C SER A 23 10.44 -5.59 -14.53
N GLY A 24 10.03 -6.77 -14.08
CA GLY A 24 10.53 -8.06 -14.56
C GLY A 24 11.95 -8.42 -14.13
N ILE A 25 12.14 -8.84 -12.88
CA ILE A 25 13.20 -9.80 -12.54
C ILE A 25 12.50 -11.06 -12.06
N GLN A 26 12.78 -12.19 -12.70
CA GLN A 26 12.70 -13.50 -12.04
C GLN A 26 13.59 -13.40 -10.80
N ILE A 27 13.02 -13.02 -9.65
CA ILE A 27 13.76 -12.95 -8.40
C ILE A 27 13.94 -14.39 -7.92
N GLN A 28 14.98 -15.05 -8.40
CA GLN A 28 15.58 -16.16 -7.69
C GLN A 28 16.23 -15.59 -6.41
N GLY A 29 15.52 -15.74 -5.29
CA GLY A 29 15.97 -15.35 -3.96
C GLY A 29 15.68 -13.88 -3.64
N GLY A 30 14.57 -13.61 -2.95
CA GLY A 30 14.25 -12.28 -2.45
C GLY A 30 15.32 -11.79 -1.49
N ASP A 31 15.87 -10.62 -1.74
CA ASP A 31 16.86 -9.99 -0.86
C ASP A 31 16.14 -9.27 0.31
N ALA A 32 16.71 -9.38 1.51
CA ALA A 32 16.14 -8.82 2.74
C ALA A 32 16.02 -7.29 2.71
N GLN A 33 16.92 -6.64 1.95
CA GLN A 33 16.99 -5.18 1.88
C GLN A 33 15.84 -4.60 1.05
N SER A 34 15.41 -5.30 0.01
CA SER A 34 14.23 -5.00 -0.81
C SER A 34 12.95 -5.15 -0.01
N ALA A 35 12.81 -6.23 0.77
CA ALA A 35 11.67 -6.38 1.68
C ALA A 35 11.60 -5.25 2.72
N SER A 36 12.73 -4.92 3.34
CA SER A 36 12.81 -3.81 4.30
C SER A 36 12.45 -2.47 3.67
N SER A 37 12.92 -2.23 2.45
CA SER A 37 12.61 -1.01 1.71
C SER A 37 11.11 -0.86 1.43
N LEU A 38 10.41 -1.96 1.13
CA LEU A 38 8.96 -1.96 0.90
C LEU A 38 8.17 -1.71 2.19
N VAL A 39 8.59 -2.29 3.31
CA VAL A 39 7.98 -2.03 4.63
C VAL A 39 8.19 -0.57 5.05
N GLN A 40 9.40 -0.05 4.91
CA GLN A 40 9.73 1.35 5.20
C GLN A 40 8.93 2.30 4.32
N LEU A 41 8.75 1.97 3.04
CA LEU A 41 7.92 2.74 2.12
C LEU A 41 6.45 2.79 2.60
N ALA A 42 5.87 1.65 2.94
CA ALA A 42 4.49 1.59 3.45
C ALA A 42 4.31 2.46 4.72
N GLN A 43 5.25 2.37 5.67
CA GLN A 43 5.26 3.20 6.89
C GLN A 43 5.42 4.70 6.59
N ALA A 44 6.26 5.07 5.62
CA ALA A 44 6.48 6.46 5.24
C ALA A 44 5.24 7.07 4.56
N ILE A 45 4.55 6.30 3.71
CA ILE A 45 3.26 6.70 3.13
C ILE A 45 2.20 6.86 4.23
N GLN A 46 2.09 5.86 5.12
CA GLN A 46 1.12 5.87 6.22
C GLN A 46 1.28 7.08 7.16
N ARG A 47 2.53 7.46 7.48
CA ARG A 47 2.84 8.63 8.32
C ARG A 47 2.64 9.96 7.60
N GLY A 48 2.32 9.95 6.30
CA GLY A 48 2.25 11.16 5.48
C GLY A 48 3.61 11.83 5.25
N GLU A 49 4.71 11.11 5.56
CA GLU A 49 6.08 11.56 5.31
C GLU A 49 6.38 11.61 3.81
N ILE A 50 5.61 10.86 3.01
CA ILE A 50 5.58 10.96 1.55
C ILE A 50 4.27 11.64 1.17
N THR A 51 4.35 12.94 0.91
CA THR A 51 3.28 13.74 0.33
C THR A 51 3.81 14.41 -0.93
N ALA A 52 3.27 14.04 -2.09
CA ALA A 52 3.55 14.73 -3.35
C ALA A 52 2.25 15.01 -4.08
N ASP A 53 2.15 16.22 -4.65
CA ASP A 53 1.03 16.65 -5.51
C ASP A 53 0.98 15.82 -6.80
N ASP A 54 2.11 15.20 -7.16
CA ASP A 54 2.32 14.37 -8.34
C ASP A 54 3.37 13.30 -7.99
N ILE A 55 2.92 12.09 -7.64
CA ILE A 55 3.77 10.90 -7.57
C ILE A 55 3.86 10.35 -9.01
N THR A 56 4.55 11.06 -9.90
CA THR A 56 4.89 10.55 -11.25
C THR A 56 6.05 9.56 -11.15
N THR A 57 5.82 8.48 -10.42
CA THR A 57 6.64 7.30 -10.58
C THR A 57 5.77 6.29 -11.26
N ARG A 58 6.02 6.14 -12.55
CA ARG A 58 5.53 5.00 -13.35
C ARG A 58 5.89 3.64 -12.69
N ASN A 59 6.68 3.63 -11.60
CA ASN A 59 7.30 2.46 -10.96
C ASN A 59 7.34 2.43 -9.41
N LEU A 60 6.83 3.39 -8.62
CA LEU A 60 7.00 3.32 -7.14
C LEU A 60 5.99 2.38 -6.46
N VAL A 61 4.96 1.94 -7.19
CA VAL A 61 4.24 0.70 -6.89
C VAL A 61 3.96 -0.03 -8.19
N SER A 62 4.86 -0.92 -8.61
CA SER A 62 4.62 -1.92 -9.70
C SER A 62 3.42 -2.86 -9.43
N GLY A 63 2.63 -2.62 -8.37
CA GLY A 63 1.50 -3.44 -7.94
C GLY A 63 0.11 -2.83 -8.18
N LEU A 64 0.02 -1.54 -8.51
CA LEU A 64 -1.23 -0.92 -8.98
C LEU A 64 -1.39 -1.19 -10.48
N GLN A 65 -2.54 -1.71 -10.88
CA GLN A 65 -2.80 -2.19 -12.24
C GLN A 65 -3.69 -1.24 -13.07
N TYR A 66 -4.49 -0.43 -12.38
CA TYR A 66 -5.55 0.42 -12.93
C TYR A 66 -5.26 1.91 -12.71
N ILE A 67 -4.55 2.28 -11.64
CA ILE A 67 -4.14 3.66 -11.38
C ILE A 67 -2.75 3.91 -11.96
N ALA A 68 -2.72 4.46 -13.18
CA ALA A 68 -1.48 4.84 -13.85
C ALA A 68 -0.92 6.20 -13.38
N ASP A 69 -1.81 7.13 -13.01
CA ASP A 69 -1.48 8.45 -12.47
C ASP A 69 -2.41 8.77 -11.28
N PRO A 70 -1.87 8.79 -10.04
CA PRO A 70 -2.59 9.20 -8.83
C PRO A 70 -3.37 10.51 -8.93
N ALA A 71 -2.86 11.51 -9.68
CA ALA A 71 -3.47 12.83 -9.76
C ALA A 71 -4.74 12.86 -10.64
N HIS A 72 -4.89 11.86 -11.52
CA HIS A 72 -6.01 11.73 -12.45
C HIS A 72 -6.84 10.47 -12.21
N ALA A 73 -6.63 9.78 -11.08
CA ALA A 73 -7.36 8.57 -10.73
C ALA A 73 -8.86 8.85 -10.64
N THR A 74 -9.68 7.94 -11.17
CA THR A 74 -11.14 7.99 -11.04
C THR A 74 -11.61 7.07 -9.92
N THR A 75 -12.86 7.27 -9.49
CA THR A 75 -13.51 6.36 -8.54
C THR A 75 -13.54 4.91 -9.04
N GLU A 76 -13.69 4.71 -10.35
CA GLU A 76 -13.69 3.36 -10.93
C GLU A 76 -12.30 2.73 -10.90
N ASP A 77 -11.24 3.50 -11.19
CA ASP A 77 -9.86 3.01 -11.09
C ASP A 77 -9.58 2.53 -9.65
N VAL A 78 -9.95 3.34 -8.65
CA VAL A 78 -9.82 2.96 -7.23
C VAL A 78 -10.62 1.69 -6.92
N ARG A 79 -11.84 1.54 -7.44
CA ARG A 79 -12.64 0.33 -7.22
C ARG A 79 -11.99 -0.91 -7.83
N CYS A 80 -11.44 -0.81 -9.04
CA CYS A 80 -10.69 -1.90 -9.67
C CYS A 80 -9.44 -2.27 -8.85
N GLU A 81 -8.72 -1.28 -8.31
CA GLU A 81 -7.59 -1.55 -7.41
C GLU A 81 -8.02 -2.20 -6.10
N LEU A 82 -9.15 -1.80 -5.51
CA LEU A 82 -9.66 -2.44 -4.30
C LEU A 82 -10.05 -3.89 -4.55
N ALA A 83 -10.67 -4.19 -5.70
CA ALA A 83 -10.99 -5.55 -6.09
C ALA A 83 -9.71 -6.40 -6.28
N SER A 84 -8.68 -5.85 -6.94
CA SER A 84 -7.38 -6.51 -7.12
C SER A 84 -6.67 -6.73 -5.79
N LEU A 85 -6.62 -5.70 -4.93
CA LEU A 85 -6.01 -5.76 -3.61
C LEU A 85 -6.73 -6.81 -2.74
N ARG A 86 -8.06 -6.88 -2.80
CA ARG A 86 -8.84 -7.90 -2.08
C ARG A 86 -8.46 -9.33 -2.49
N GLN A 87 -8.34 -9.61 -3.79
CA GLN A 87 -7.91 -10.93 -4.28
C GLN A 87 -6.49 -11.29 -3.79
N GLN A 88 -5.58 -10.32 -3.77
CA GLN A 88 -4.23 -10.53 -3.28
C GLN A 88 -4.19 -10.72 -1.76
N VAL A 89 -5.02 -9.99 -1.00
CA VAL A 89 -5.17 -10.18 0.45
C VAL A 89 -5.75 -11.56 0.77
N GLU A 90 -6.76 -12.02 0.03
CA GLU A 90 -7.29 -13.39 0.17
C GLU A 90 -6.21 -14.45 -0.08
N THR A 91 -5.30 -14.21 -1.04
CA THR A 91 -4.16 -15.09 -1.29
C THR A 91 -3.16 -15.08 -0.12
N ALA A 92 -2.86 -13.90 0.44
CA ALA A 92 -1.99 -13.76 1.61
C ALA A 92 -2.57 -14.44 2.86
N ILE A 93 -3.90 -14.33 3.07
CA ILE A 93 -4.62 -15.02 4.15
C ILE A 93 -4.53 -16.54 3.96
N ALA A 94 -4.76 -17.04 2.74
CA ALA A 94 -4.62 -18.47 2.44
C ALA A 94 -3.19 -18.99 2.67
N ALA A 95 -2.18 -18.13 2.49
CA ALA A 95 -0.78 -18.41 2.79
C ALA A 95 -0.40 -18.21 4.28
N GLN A 96 -1.36 -17.88 5.14
CA GLN A 96 -1.16 -17.59 6.57
C GLN A 96 -0.14 -16.47 6.84
N GLU A 97 -0.10 -15.49 5.95
CA GLU A 97 0.78 -14.32 6.08
C GLU A 97 0.15 -13.18 6.91
N ILE A 98 -1.17 -13.24 7.11
CA ILE A 98 -1.90 -12.46 8.12
C ILE A 98 -2.33 -13.45 9.21
N PRO A 99 -1.53 -13.62 10.27
CA PRO A 99 -1.70 -14.73 11.21
C PRO A 99 -2.87 -14.55 12.17
N ASP A 100 -3.32 -13.32 12.41
CA ASP A 100 -4.49 -13.04 13.23
C ASP A 100 -5.76 -13.19 12.37
N GLU A 101 -6.65 -14.11 12.75
CA GLU A 101 -7.86 -14.42 12.00
C GLU A 101 -8.88 -13.27 12.02
N ASP A 102 -8.96 -12.52 13.13
CA ASP A 102 -9.85 -11.36 13.24
C ASP A 102 -9.33 -10.22 12.36
N GLU A 103 -8.02 -9.98 12.30
CA GLU A 103 -7.42 -9.01 11.37
C GLU A 103 -7.58 -9.42 9.90
N ALA A 104 -7.37 -10.70 9.58
CA ALA A 104 -7.58 -11.22 8.23
C ALA A 104 -9.03 -11.01 7.75
N LYS A 105 -9.99 -11.29 8.62
CA LYS A 105 -11.41 -11.04 8.36
C LYS A 105 -11.71 -9.54 8.26
N ALA A 106 -11.18 -8.73 9.16
CA ALA A 106 -11.38 -7.28 9.13
C ALA A 106 -10.85 -6.65 7.83
N ALA A 107 -9.67 -7.06 7.36
CA ALA A 107 -9.08 -6.53 6.13
C ALA A 107 -9.97 -6.82 4.89
N THR A 108 -10.49 -8.05 4.76
CA THR A 108 -11.36 -8.43 3.63
C THR A 108 -12.74 -7.76 3.71
N GLU A 109 -13.32 -7.66 4.91
CA GLU A 109 -14.57 -6.94 5.14
C GLU A 109 -14.44 -5.45 4.82
N ASP A 110 -13.35 -4.82 5.27
CA ASP A 110 -13.13 -3.39 5.05
C ASP A 110 -12.89 -3.05 3.58
N LEU A 111 -12.13 -3.88 2.84
CA LEU A 111 -12.00 -3.76 1.39
C LEU A 111 -13.36 -3.87 0.69
N THR A 112 -14.16 -4.87 1.07
CA THR A 112 -15.50 -5.08 0.51
C THR A 112 -16.42 -3.89 0.79
N VAL A 113 -16.39 -3.34 2.01
CA VAL A 113 -17.20 -2.19 2.39
C VAL A 113 -16.74 -0.93 1.66
N ALA A 114 -15.44 -0.70 1.54
CA ALA A 114 -14.88 0.43 0.79
C ALA A 114 -15.26 0.38 -0.70
N GLU A 115 -15.11 -0.79 -1.33
CA GLU A 115 -15.47 -1.01 -2.74
C GLU A 115 -16.97 -0.74 -2.99
N LYS A 116 -17.84 -1.27 -2.12
CA LYS A 116 -19.30 -1.06 -2.20
C LYS A 116 -19.70 0.40 -1.96
N GLU A 117 -19.04 1.07 -1.02
CA GLU A 117 -19.33 2.46 -0.69
C GLU A 117 -18.92 3.41 -1.83
N LEU A 118 -17.77 3.17 -2.47
CA LEU A 118 -17.33 3.90 -3.66
C LEU A 118 -18.24 3.68 -4.87
N GLY A 119 -18.94 2.55 -4.95
CA GLY A 119 -19.89 2.26 -6.03
C GLY A 119 -21.24 2.98 -5.91
N LYS A 120 -21.48 3.78 -4.86
CA LYS A 120 -22.73 4.53 -4.69
C LYS A 120 -22.73 5.80 -5.53
N SER A 121 -23.93 6.28 -5.89
CA SER A 121 -24.09 7.59 -6.57
C SER A 121 -23.54 8.76 -5.75
N GLN A 122 -23.53 8.64 -4.42
CA GLN A 122 -22.91 9.59 -3.50
C GLN A 122 -22.13 8.80 -2.43
N PRO A 123 -20.83 8.52 -2.66
CA PRO A 123 -20.00 7.80 -1.70
C PRO A 123 -19.79 8.59 -0.41
N ASN A 124 -19.85 7.93 0.75
CA ASN A 124 -19.37 8.52 1.99
C ASN A 124 -17.84 8.40 2.06
N GLY A 125 -17.14 9.48 1.70
CA GLY A 125 -15.68 9.48 1.62
C GLY A 125 -14.98 9.20 2.95
N GLU A 126 -15.44 9.77 4.06
CA GLU A 126 -14.87 9.50 5.40
C GLU A 126 -14.95 8.02 5.77
N LYS A 127 -16.10 7.40 5.46
CA LYS A 127 -16.30 5.96 5.68
C LYS A 127 -15.34 5.13 4.85
N VAL A 128 -15.18 5.45 3.56
CA VAL A 128 -14.21 4.76 2.69
C VAL A 128 -12.80 4.89 3.26
N LEU A 129 -12.37 6.11 3.58
CA LEU A 129 -11.02 6.37 4.09
C LEU A 129 -10.75 5.69 5.42
N LYS A 130 -11.73 5.63 6.33
CA LYS A 130 -11.60 4.90 7.59
C LYS A 130 -11.34 3.41 7.34
N ARG A 131 -12.05 2.80 6.40
CA ARG A 131 -11.89 1.38 6.03
C ARG A 131 -10.54 1.11 5.40
N LEU A 132 -10.15 1.93 4.43
CA LEU A 132 -8.84 1.81 3.76
C LEU A 132 -7.67 2.08 4.71
N LYS A 133 -7.83 2.97 5.68
CA LYS A 133 -6.84 3.19 6.73
C LYS A 133 -6.62 1.94 7.58
N ASN A 134 -7.71 1.28 8.01
CA ASN A 134 -7.60 0.05 8.79
C ASN A 134 -6.92 -1.08 7.99
N VAL A 135 -7.27 -1.24 6.71
CA VAL A 135 -6.59 -2.20 5.81
C VAL A 135 -5.10 -1.89 5.68
N ASN A 136 -4.73 -0.63 5.48
CA ASN A 136 -3.35 -0.20 5.42
C ASN A 136 -2.59 -0.53 6.72
N GLU A 137 -3.20 -0.30 7.88
CA GLU A 137 -2.64 -0.61 9.20
C GLU A 137 -2.37 -2.11 9.36
N ILE A 138 -3.37 -2.96 9.08
CA ILE A 138 -3.26 -4.43 9.18
C ILE A 138 -2.15 -4.96 8.27
N LEU A 139 -2.13 -4.54 7.00
CA LEU A 139 -1.15 -5.03 6.03
C LEU A 139 0.26 -4.53 6.33
N THR A 140 0.41 -3.30 6.82
CA THR A 140 1.70 -2.75 7.23
C THR A 140 2.25 -3.47 8.45
N GLN A 141 1.41 -3.81 9.44
CA GLN A 141 1.82 -4.59 10.60
C GLN A 141 2.17 -6.03 10.23
N SER A 142 1.37 -6.67 9.37
CA SER A 142 1.64 -8.02 8.86
C SER A 142 2.95 -8.08 8.07
N ALA A 143 3.22 -7.07 7.25
CA ALA A 143 4.48 -6.95 6.51
C ALA A 143 5.70 -6.80 7.43
N GLN A 144 5.60 -6.00 8.50
CA GLN A 144 6.64 -5.88 9.51
C GLN A 144 6.90 -7.20 10.22
N ALA A 145 5.84 -7.91 10.63
CA ALA A 145 5.96 -9.21 11.27
C ALA A 145 6.62 -10.24 10.34
N ALA A 146 6.24 -10.25 9.05
CA ALA A 146 6.85 -11.11 8.05
C ALA A 146 8.34 -10.79 7.82
N GLU A 147 8.70 -9.52 7.72
CA GLU A 147 10.09 -9.06 7.60
C GLU A 147 10.93 -9.49 8.81
N GLN A 148 10.44 -9.23 10.04
CA GLN A 148 11.12 -9.61 11.29
C GLN A 148 11.29 -11.12 11.43
N ALA A 149 10.34 -11.89 10.91
CA ALA A 149 10.41 -13.35 10.84
C ALA A 149 11.31 -13.88 9.71
N GLY A 150 11.94 -13.01 8.91
CA GLY A 150 12.78 -13.39 7.77
C GLY A 150 11.98 -13.94 6.57
N LYS A 151 10.65 -13.78 6.55
CA LYS A 151 9.78 -14.22 5.45
C LYS A 151 9.79 -13.18 4.30
N ILE A 152 10.97 -12.92 3.76
CA ILE A 152 11.23 -11.88 2.75
C ILE A 152 10.40 -12.07 1.46
N GLY A 153 9.97 -13.30 1.16
CA GLY A 153 9.11 -13.62 0.03
C GLY A 153 7.60 -13.47 0.29
N ALA A 154 7.19 -13.08 1.50
CA ALA A 154 5.78 -12.98 1.86
C ALA A 154 5.07 -11.92 0.99
N LEU A 155 3.91 -12.27 0.47
CA LEU A 155 3.07 -11.40 -0.33
C LEU A 155 2.69 -10.12 0.43
N VAL A 156 2.39 -10.21 1.74
CA VAL A 156 2.04 -9.04 2.59
C VAL A 156 3.07 -7.90 2.54
N ILE A 157 4.35 -8.22 2.35
CA ILE A 157 5.43 -7.23 2.22
C ILE A 157 5.24 -6.36 0.96
N LYS A 158 4.71 -6.95 -0.11
CA LYS A 158 4.36 -6.24 -1.35
C LYS A 158 3.00 -5.54 -1.26
N LEU A 159 2.06 -6.08 -0.47
CA LEU A 159 0.71 -5.52 -0.34
C LEU A 159 0.66 -4.25 0.52
N ALA A 160 1.52 -4.15 1.54
CA ALA A 160 1.57 -2.98 2.42
C ALA A 160 1.72 -1.65 1.66
N PRO A 161 2.73 -1.44 0.78
CA PRO A 161 2.84 -0.20 0.03
C PRO A 161 1.70 0.01 -0.99
N ILE A 162 1.10 -1.06 -1.52
CA ILE A 162 -0.08 -0.97 -2.41
C ILE A 162 -1.26 -0.38 -1.62
N ALA A 163 -1.59 -0.96 -0.47
CA ALA A 163 -2.69 -0.51 0.38
C ALA A 163 -2.51 0.94 0.85
N ALA A 164 -1.28 1.31 1.24
CA ALA A 164 -0.93 2.66 1.62
C ALA A 164 -1.17 3.66 0.47
N THR A 165 -0.79 3.28 -0.76
CA THR A 165 -0.98 4.12 -1.94
C THR A 165 -2.46 4.24 -2.31
N VAL A 166 -3.23 3.14 -2.31
CA VAL A 166 -4.68 3.20 -2.58
C VAL A 166 -5.39 4.10 -1.57
N TRP A 167 -5.03 4.03 -0.29
CA TRP A 167 -5.56 4.94 0.72
C TRP A 167 -5.24 6.42 0.41
N GLN A 168 -3.99 6.72 0.05
CA GLN A 168 -3.56 8.09 -0.27
C GLN A 168 -4.24 8.63 -1.54
N VAL A 169 -4.33 7.82 -2.61
CA VAL A 169 -5.01 8.21 -3.85
C VAL A 169 -6.49 8.46 -3.59
N THR A 170 -7.14 7.55 -2.85
CA THR A 170 -8.56 7.70 -2.49
C THR A 170 -8.79 8.98 -1.67
N ARG A 171 -7.85 9.32 -0.79
CA ARG A 171 -7.89 10.54 0.00
C ARG A 171 -7.83 11.79 -0.88
N GLY A 172 -6.89 11.83 -1.84
CA GLY A 172 -6.77 12.91 -2.81
C GLY A 172 -8.02 13.05 -3.68
N LEU A 173 -8.54 11.93 -4.20
CA LEU A 173 -9.74 11.88 -5.03
C LEU A 173 -10.99 12.45 -4.33
N LEU A 174 -11.14 12.14 -3.04
CA LEU A 174 -12.31 12.55 -2.25
C LEU A 174 -12.17 13.94 -1.63
N GLY A 175 -10.98 14.56 -1.71
CA GLY A 175 -10.72 15.91 -1.21
C GLY A 175 -10.73 16.04 0.31
N ILE A 176 -10.30 14.99 1.04
CA ILE A 176 -10.32 14.90 2.53
C ILE A 176 -8.90 14.93 3.12
#